data_AF-A0A3R6PCN2-F1
#
_entry.id   AF-A0A3R6PCN2-F1
#
_cell.length_a   1.000
_cell.length_b   1.000
_cell.length_c   1.000
_cell.angle_alpha   90.00
_cell.angle_beta   90.00
_cell.angle_gamma   90.00
#
_symmetry.space_group_name_H-M   'P 1'
#
loop_
_entity.id
_entity.type
_entity.pdbx_description
1 polymer ?
#
loop_
_entity_poly.entity_id
_entity_poly.type
_entity_poly.pdbx_seq_one_letter_code
_entity_poly.pdbx_strand_id
1 'polypeptide(L)'
;METVKSITTKIRSALKRQGTYSKDLEICIGTAAGSYYAFLLSQRDIESLDRSFVEEVSREGNIKLVPHPAFKTLKDSQESVRKALRELGLTMSTLAVDEDDELGKLIEDVESVE
;
A
#
# COMPACT_ATOMS: atom_id res chain seq x y z
N MET A 1 13.13 -3.32 -7.35
CA MET A 1 12.41 -3.14 -6.07
C MET A 1 12.82 -1.80 -5.50
N GLU A 2 11.86 -0.93 -5.20
CA GLU A 2 12.18 0.36 -4.60
C GLU A 2 12.83 0.19 -3.23
N THR A 3 13.78 1.05 -2.90
CA THR A 3 14.38 1.10 -1.57
C THR A 3 13.61 2.07 -0.70
N VAL A 4 13.66 1.89 0.62
CA VAL A 4 13.09 2.85 1.58
C VAL A 4 13.58 4.27 1.29
N LYS A 5 14.88 4.44 0.96
CA LYS A 5 15.46 5.75 0.58
C LYS A 5 14.81 6.38 -0.65
N SER A 6 14.50 5.58 -1.68
CA SER A 6 13.79 6.02 -2.88
C SER A 6 12.38 6.50 -2.52
N ILE A 7 11.65 5.71 -1.74
CA ILE A 7 10.28 6.04 -1.30
C ILE A 7 10.27 7.31 -0.44
N THR A 8 11.19 7.42 0.54
CA THR A 8 11.38 8.64 1.35
C THR A 8 11.60 9.86 0.45
N THR A 9 12.40 9.72 -0.61
CA THR A 9 12.67 10.83 -1.53
C THR A 9 11.42 11.23 -2.31
N LYS A 10 10.63 10.25 -2.79
CA LYS A 10 9.35 10.51 -3.46
C LYS A 10 8.34 11.22 -2.56
N ILE A 11 8.15 10.73 -1.33
CA ILE A 11 7.25 11.33 -0.34
C ILE A 11 7.70 12.76 0.00
N ARG A 12 9.01 12.97 0.19
CA ARG A 12 9.57 14.30 0.43
C ARG A 12 9.31 15.25 -0.74
N SER A 13 9.49 14.79 -1.97
CA SER A 13 9.20 15.58 -3.18
C SER A 13 7.71 15.91 -3.31
N ALA A 14 6.81 14.98 -2.98
CA ALA A 14 5.38 15.23 -2.96
C ALA A 14 5.00 16.34 -1.95
N LEU A 15 5.49 16.25 -0.72
CA LEU A 15 5.26 17.28 0.30
C LEU A 15 5.84 18.65 -0.07
N LYS A 16 6.99 18.67 -0.75
CA LYS A 16 7.58 19.92 -1.27
C LYS A 16 6.73 20.54 -2.37
N ARG A 17 6.20 19.73 -3.30
CA ARG A 17 5.29 20.21 -4.36
C ARG A 17 4.00 20.80 -3.77
N GLN A 18 3.50 20.21 -2.69
CA GLN A 18 2.34 20.71 -1.95
C GLN A 18 2.65 21.95 -1.08
N GLY A 19 3.93 22.29 -0.88
CA GLY A 19 4.34 23.40 0.00
C GLY A 19 4.17 23.12 1.50
N THR A 20 3.85 21.89 1.90
CA THR A 20 3.60 21.47 3.29
C THR A 20 4.82 20.85 3.97
N TYR A 21 5.93 20.72 3.25
CA TYR A 21 7.16 20.13 3.79
C TYR A 21 7.72 20.93 4.98
N SER A 22 7.93 20.26 6.09
CA SER A 22 8.74 20.72 7.22
C SER A 22 9.80 19.68 7.58
N LYS A 23 10.94 20.15 8.13
CA LYS A 23 12.00 19.27 8.63
C LYS A 23 11.51 18.37 9.76
N ASP A 24 10.50 18.81 10.51
CA ASP A 24 9.93 18.04 11.63
C ASP A 24 9.16 16.81 11.15
N LEU A 25 8.71 16.81 9.89
CA LEU A 25 8.01 15.67 9.27
C LEU A 25 8.95 14.54 8.85
N GLU A 26 10.28 14.71 8.96
CA GLU A 26 11.25 13.73 8.47
C GLU A 26 11.09 12.35 9.14
N ILE A 27 10.72 12.32 10.44
CA ILE A 27 10.40 11.07 11.15
C ILE A 27 9.14 10.42 10.55
N CYS A 28 8.07 11.20 10.34
CA CYS A 28 6.82 10.71 9.75
C CYS A 28 7.03 10.21 8.31
N ILE A 29 7.85 10.91 7.51
CA ILE A 29 8.22 10.51 6.15
C ILE A 29 9.00 9.18 6.19
N GLY A 30 9.94 9.03 7.12
CA GLY A 30 10.69 7.79 7.32
C GLY A 30 9.77 6.62 7.67
N THR A 31 8.85 6.83 8.61
CA THR A 31 7.84 5.83 9.02
C THR A 31 6.93 5.45 7.86
N ALA A 32 6.39 6.43 7.12
CA ALA A 32 5.54 6.19 5.95
C ALA A 32 6.27 5.40 4.87
N ALA A 33 7.54 5.74 4.59
CA ALA A 33 8.35 5.01 3.62
C ALA A 33 8.64 3.57 4.07
N GLY A 34 8.89 3.35 5.36
CA GLY A 34 9.07 2.01 5.94
C GLY A 34 7.80 1.17 5.85
N SER A 35 6.64 1.74 6.22
CA SER A 35 5.35 1.07 6.10
C SER A 35 5.02 0.73 4.64
N TYR A 36 5.31 1.64 3.70
CA TYR A 36 5.08 1.39 2.27
C TYR A 36 5.99 0.28 1.73
N TYR A 37 7.25 0.24 2.15
CA TYR A 37 8.15 -0.86 1.79
C TYR A 37 7.65 -2.22 2.34
N ALA A 38 7.13 -2.26 3.57
CA ALA A 38 6.53 -3.46 4.14
C ALA A 38 5.28 -3.92 3.37
N PHE A 39 4.47 -2.97 2.90
CA PHE A 39 3.34 -3.24 2.01
C PHE A 39 3.81 -3.84 0.67
N LEU A 40 4.83 -3.27 0.02
CA LEU A 40 5.39 -3.80 -1.23
C LEU A 40 5.94 -5.23 -1.08
N LEU A 41 6.55 -5.55 0.07
CA LEU A 41 6.97 -6.91 0.39
C LEU A 41 5.77 -7.84 0.51
N SER A 42 4.78 -7.46 1.31
CA SER A 42 3.56 -8.26 1.52
C SER A 42 2.77 -8.48 0.23
N GLN A 43 2.78 -7.49 -0.67
CA GLN A 43 2.16 -7.58 -1.98
C GLN A 43 2.87 -8.59 -2.88
N ARG A 44 4.21 -8.56 -2.93
CA ARG A 44 4.99 -9.56 -3.66
C ARG A 44 4.71 -10.97 -3.15
N ASP A 45 4.65 -11.13 -1.83
CA ASP A 45 4.37 -12.44 -1.23
C ASP A 45 3.05 -12.99 -1.75
N ILE A 46 2.02 -12.16 -1.87
CA ILE A 46 0.71 -12.56 -2.45
C ILE A 46 0.78 -12.77 -3.96
N GLU A 47 1.49 -11.93 -4.72
CA GLU A 47 1.68 -12.10 -6.17
C GLU A 47 2.35 -13.44 -6.50
N SER A 48 3.16 -13.98 -5.58
CA SER A 48 3.79 -15.28 -5.73
C SER A 48 2.91 -16.49 -5.36
N LEU A 49 1.70 -16.26 -4.84
CA LEU A 49 0.79 -17.33 -4.44
C LEU A 49 -0.09 -17.80 -5.60
N ASP A 50 -0.18 -19.12 -5.77
CA ASP A 50 -1.11 -19.73 -6.72
C ASP A 50 -2.56 -19.78 -6.19
N ARG A 51 -2.74 -19.68 -4.86
CA ARG A 51 -4.03 -19.88 -4.19
C ARG A 51 -4.21 -18.95 -3.00
N SER A 52 -5.46 -18.58 -2.73
CA SER A 52 -5.84 -17.67 -1.65
C SER A 52 -5.99 -18.33 -0.27
N PHE A 53 -5.78 -19.65 -0.19
CA PHE A 53 -6.03 -20.45 1.00
C PHE A 53 -4.91 -21.47 1.23
N VAL A 54 -4.81 -21.95 2.48
CA VAL A 54 -3.98 -23.08 2.88
C VAL A 54 -4.85 -24.19 3.46
N GLU A 55 -4.40 -25.42 3.29
CA GLU A 55 -5.02 -26.59 3.90
C GLU A 55 -4.44 -26.80 5.30
N GLU A 56 -5.30 -26.81 6.31
CA GLU A 56 -4.96 -27.16 7.68
C GLU A 56 -5.64 -28.48 8.05
N VAL A 57 -4.91 -29.35 8.75
CA VAL A 57 -5.48 -30.58 9.31
C VAL A 57 -6.10 -30.24 10.67
N SER A 58 -7.41 -30.47 10.79
CA SER A 58 -8.13 -30.27 12.05
C SER A 58 -7.67 -31.29 13.11
N ARG A 59 -8.00 -31.04 14.38
CA ARG A 59 -7.73 -31.98 15.48
C ARG A 59 -8.38 -33.36 15.27
N GLU A 60 -9.44 -33.41 14.47
CA GLU A 60 -10.20 -34.62 14.15
C GLU A 60 -9.65 -35.34 12.90
N GLY A 61 -8.59 -34.81 12.28
CA GLY A 61 -7.98 -35.37 11.07
C GLY A 61 -8.62 -34.92 9.75
N ASN A 62 -9.58 -34.00 9.79
CA ASN A 62 -10.24 -33.47 8.59
C ASN A 62 -9.41 -32.37 7.94
N ILE A 63 -9.37 -32.34 6.60
CA ILE A 63 -8.76 -31.23 5.86
C ILE A 63 -9.72 -30.03 5.90
N LYS A 64 -9.22 -28.89 6.35
CA LYS A 64 -9.94 -27.61 6.41
C LYS A 64 -9.21 -26.58 5.56
N LEU A 65 -9.96 -25.81 4.77
CA LEU A 65 -9.42 -24.66 4.05
C LEU A 65 -9.50 -23.42 4.92
N VAL A 66 -8.37 -22.72 5.08
CA VAL A 66 -8.30 -21.44 5.79
C VAL A 66 -7.65 -20.38 4.90
N PRO A 67 -8.00 -19.08 5.05
CA PRO A 67 -7.38 -18.01 4.27
C PRO A 67 -5.87 -17.98 4.45
N HIS A 68 -5.14 -17.75 3.36
CA HIS A 68 -3.69 -17.71 3.41
C HIS A 68 -3.22 -16.52 4.28
N PRO A 69 -2.33 -16.73 5.28
CA PRO A 69 -1.92 -15.69 6.23
C PRO A 69 -1.37 -14.41 5.59
N ALA A 70 -0.71 -14.54 4.44
CA ALA A 70 -0.18 -13.39 3.68
C ALA A 70 -1.24 -12.31 3.38
N PHE A 71 -2.50 -12.69 3.12
CA PHE A 71 -3.58 -11.70 2.89
C PHE A 71 -3.87 -10.85 4.12
N LYS A 72 -3.74 -11.44 5.32
CA LYS A 72 -3.89 -10.69 6.57
C LYS A 72 -2.73 -9.70 6.72
N THR A 73 -1.50 -10.15 6.48
CA THR A 73 -0.30 -9.31 6.52
C THR A 73 -0.37 -8.14 5.54
N LEU A 74 -0.85 -8.38 4.31
CA LEU A 74 -1.09 -7.32 3.33
C LEU A 74 -2.12 -6.32 3.84
N LYS A 75 -3.26 -6.79 4.36
CA LYS A 75 -4.32 -5.92 4.86
C LYS A 75 -3.82 -5.04 6.02
N ASP A 76 -3.08 -5.61 6.96
CA ASP A 76 -2.54 -4.88 8.11
C ASP A 76 -1.50 -3.84 7.66
N SER A 77 -0.60 -4.20 6.74
CA SER A 77 0.39 -3.25 6.19
C SER A 77 -0.26 -2.14 5.35
N GLN A 78 -1.30 -2.45 4.58
CA GLN A 78 -2.05 -1.47 3.81
C GLN A 78 -2.73 -0.43 4.72
N GLU A 79 -3.28 -0.86 5.85
CA GLU A 79 -3.89 0.05 6.83
C GLU A 79 -2.84 0.95 7.49
N SER A 80 -1.67 0.39 7.83
CA SER A 80 -0.54 1.18 8.33
C SER A 80 -0.08 2.26 7.33
N VAL A 81 0.00 1.91 6.05
CA VAL A 81 0.34 2.87 4.99
C VAL A 81 -0.70 3.97 4.89
N ARG A 82 -1.99 3.64 4.88
CA ARG A 82 -3.07 4.64 4.82
C ARG A 82 -3.01 5.62 5.98
N LYS A 83 -2.75 5.14 7.20
CA LYS A 83 -2.61 5.98 8.39
C LYS A 83 -1.41 6.93 8.26
N ALA A 84 -0.24 6.40 7.89
CA ALA A 84 0.97 7.20 7.73
C ALA A 84 0.85 8.26 6.62
N LEU A 85 0.21 7.94 5.49
CA LEU A 85 -0.05 8.91 4.42
C LEU A 85 -1.05 9.98 4.84
N ARG A 86 -2.09 9.60 5.60
CA ARG A 86 -3.08 10.55 6.14
C ARG A 86 -2.47 11.52 7.14
N GLU A 87 -1.57 11.05 8.00
CA GLU A 87 -0.80 11.90 8.94
C GLU A 87 0.07 12.93 8.19
N LEU A 88 0.58 12.58 7.02
CA LEU A 88 1.35 13.47 6.16
C LEU A 88 0.49 14.41 5.30
N GLY A 89 -0.85 14.32 5.38
CA GLY A 89 -1.74 15.10 4.53
C GLY A 89 -1.67 14.72 3.04
N LEU A 90 -1.13 13.54 2.73
CA LEU A 90 -1.06 12.94 1.39
C LEU A 90 -2.29 12.07 1.15
N THR A 91 -3.48 12.68 1.22
CA THR A 91 -4.76 12.03 0.95
C THR A 91 -5.11 12.14 -0.54
N MET A 92 -6.06 11.32 -1.03
CA MET A 92 -6.50 11.35 -2.43
C MET A 92 -6.82 12.77 -2.93
N SER A 93 -7.41 13.61 -2.08
CA SER A 93 -7.72 15.01 -2.36
C SER A 93 -6.50 15.91 -2.62
N THR A 94 -5.30 15.53 -2.17
CA THR A 94 -4.04 16.27 -2.36
C THR A 94 -3.10 15.58 -3.36
N LEU A 95 -3.31 14.28 -3.62
CA LEU A 95 -2.64 13.51 -4.67
C LEU A 95 -3.28 13.69 -6.06
N ALA A 96 -4.54 14.10 -6.14
CA ALA A 96 -5.27 14.37 -7.40
C ALA A 96 -4.77 15.61 -8.19
N VAL A 97 -3.54 16.09 -7.93
CA VAL A 97 -3.00 17.32 -8.52
C VAL A 97 -1.98 17.04 -9.63
N ASP A 98 -1.61 15.78 -9.91
CA ASP A 98 -0.74 15.45 -11.05
C ASP A 98 -1.58 14.89 -12.23
N GLU A 99 -1.47 15.55 -13.39
CA GLU A 99 -2.22 15.46 -14.66
C GLU A 99 -2.22 14.10 -15.42
N ASP A 100 -2.01 12.96 -14.76
CA ASP A 100 -2.17 11.64 -15.39
C ASP A 100 -2.81 10.67 -14.38
N ASP A 101 -4.10 10.89 -14.12
CA ASP A 101 -4.91 10.05 -13.24
C ASP A 101 -5.15 8.67 -13.88
N GLU A 102 -4.18 7.77 -13.68
CA GLU A 102 -4.23 6.38 -14.12
C GLU A 102 -5.43 5.63 -13.53
N LEU A 103 -5.90 6.06 -12.34
CA LEU A 103 -7.09 5.52 -11.69
C LEU A 103 -8.38 6.08 -12.33
N GLY A 104 -8.37 7.37 -12.68
CA GLY A 104 -9.43 8.02 -13.46
C GLY A 104 -9.63 7.33 -14.81
N LYS A 105 -8.54 7.05 -15.54
CA LYS A 105 -8.58 6.28 -16.79
C LYS A 105 -9.13 4.88 -16.58
N LEU A 106 -8.74 4.20 -15.49
CA LEU A 106 -9.24 2.86 -15.18
C LEU A 106 -10.75 2.85 -14.87
N ILE A 107 -11.26 3.89 -14.21
CA ILE A 107 -12.70 4.04 -13.92
C ILE A 107 -13.47 4.32 -15.22
N GLU A 108 -12.95 5.22 -16.06
CA GLU A 108 -13.54 5.57 -17.36
C GLU A 108 -13.56 4.36 -18.32
N ASP A 109 -12.48 3.58 -18.36
CA ASP A 109 -12.42 2.33 -19.13
C ASP A 109 -13.48 1.32 -18.66
N VAL A 110 -13.72 1.19 -17.35
CA VAL A 110 -14.74 0.28 -16.81
C VAL A 110 -16.16 0.75 -17.11
N GLU A 111 -16.42 2.05 -17.02
CA GLU A 111 -17.72 2.64 -17.38
C GLU A 111 -18.01 2.56 -18.89
N SER A 112 -16.97 2.54 -19.73
CA SER A 112 -17.10 2.44 -21.19
C SER A 112 -17.43 1.02 -21.71
N VAL A 113 -17.42 0.01 -20.84
CA VAL A 113 -17.66 -1.40 -21.18
C VAL A 113 -19.10 -1.84 -20.86
N GLU A 114 -19.93 -0.98 -20.27
CA GLU A 114 -21.39 -1.16 -20.16
C GLU A 114 -22.17 -0.52 -21.32
#